data_AF-A3LXT4-F1
#
_entry.id   AF-A3LXT4-F1
#
_cell.length_a   1.000
_cell.length_b   1.000
_cell.length_c   1.000
_cell.angle_alpha   90.00
_cell.angle_beta   90.00
_cell.angle_gamma   90.00
#
_symmetry.space_group_name_H-M   'P 1'
#
loop_
_entity.id
_entity.type
_entity.pdbx_description
1 polymer ?
#
loop_
_entity_poly.entity_id
_entity_poly.type
_entity_poly.pdbx_seq_one_letter_code
_entity_poly.pdbx_strand_id
1 'polypeptide(L)'
;MTESGSSNSVVQASNYYFILKTENLQPLLEITYQLTEQIESNQTVIDKLCYIADNKIRYPETTINFEKFGLTLAEDGESDSKSTESGGKDDSIHEKDHEITKLMASINEEDEKERDQDEDVTQGEDDPIRYLLVQKYSLDKIELDSTPDLGVFASNARIAQLVEDNMKLTKIRQIKKYKNQELLKLIYDYERFIVEDILPSLRSELIKLTSTTTCTSADDKSLQDYVELKFELLGKMYQRYTMNVKYLSKLLSYSHALLRYSSDKEDLLYKLSHQFEALEFLQKNMSKLLK
;
A
#
# COMPACT_ATOMS: atom_id res chain seq x y z
N MET A 1 -38.39 -47.48 -15.07
CA MET A 1 -37.50 -47.86 -13.96
C MET A 1 -36.09 -47.90 -14.50
N THR A 2 -35.27 -46.91 -14.15
CA THR A 2 -33.80 -46.97 -13.99
C THR A 2 -33.36 -45.59 -13.53
N GLU A 3 -33.40 -45.37 -12.21
CA GLU A 3 -32.64 -44.33 -11.50
C GLU A 3 -31.35 -44.99 -11.01
N SER A 4 -30.18 -44.51 -11.46
CA SER A 4 -28.91 -44.66 -10.75
C SER A 4 -27.76 -44.02 -11.54
N GLY A 5 -27.08 -43.04 -10.92
CA GLY A 5 -25.79 -42.54 -11.42
C GLY A 5 -25.57 -41.04 -11.24
N SER A 6 -25.60 -40.52 -10.01
CA SER A 6 -25.27 -39.10 -9.73
C SER A 6 -24.66 -38.90 -8.34
N SER A 7 -23.64 -39.67 -7.98
CA SER A 7 -22.99 -39.55 -6.67
C SER A 7 -21.45 -39.62 -6.67
N ASN A 8 -20.78 -39.83 -7.82
CA ASN A 8 -19.32 -39.99 -7.85
C ASN A 8 -18.52 -38.70 -8.10
N SER A 9 -19.12 -37.61 -8.60
CA SER A 9 -18.37 -36.36 -8.90
C SER A 9 -18.14 -35.45 -7.70
N VAL A 10 -18.95 -35.55 -6.65
CA VAL A 10 -18.87 -34.68 -5.46
C VAL A 10 -17.66 -35.04 -4.57
N VAL A 11 -17.22 -36.30 -4.58
CA VAL A 11 -16.16 -36.81 -3.69
C VAL A 11 -14.75 -36.43 -4.19
N GLN A 12 -14.54 -36.27 -5.49
CA GLN A 12 -13.23 -35.92 -6.06
C GLN A 12 -12.90 -34.42 -5.90
N ALA A 13 -13.88 -33.51 -6.00
CA ALA A 13 -13.67 -32.08 -5.80
C ALA A 13 -13.26 -31.73 -4.35
N SER A 14 -13.77 -32.48 -3.37
CA SER A 14 -13.40 -32.29 -1.96
C SER A 14 -11.96 -32.71 -1.63
N ASN A 15 -11.38 -33.67 -2.35
CA ASN A 15 -10.01 -34.15 -2.09
C ASN A 15 -8.94 -33.17 -2.59
N TYR A 16 -9.12 -32.57 -3.77
CA TYR A 16 -8.17 -31.56 -4.28
C TYR A 16 -8.20 -30.25 -3.47
N TYR A 17 -9.38 -29.86 -2.96
CA TYR A 17 -9.51 -28.73 -2.04
C TYR A 17 -8.73 -28.96 -0.74
N PHE A 18 -8.54 -30.21 -0.31
CA PHE A 18 -7.79 -30.53 0.90
C PHE A 18 -6.27 -30.49 0.67
N ILE A 19 -5.77 -31.08 -0.42
CA ILE A 19 -4.33 -31.14 -0.76
C ILE A 19 -3.74 -29.74 -0.96
N LEU A 20 -4.43 -28.86 -1.70
CA LEU A 20 -4.01 -27.47 -1.91
C LEU A 20 -4.02 -26.63 -0.63
N LYS A 21 -4.88 -26.99 0.35
CA LYS A 21 -5.06 -26.25 1.60
C LYS A 21 -4.12 -26.72 2.72
N THR A 22 -3.53 -27.91 2.63
CA THR A 22 -2.62 -28.43 3.67
C THR A 22 -1.15 -28.41 3.25
N GLU A 23 -0.81 -28.64 1.97
CA GLU A 23 0.60 -28.74 1.55
C GLU A 23 1.26 -27.37 1.30
N ASN A 24 0.49 -26.40 0.77
CA ASN A 24 1.01 -25.05 0.49
C ASN A 24 0.79 -24.05 1.63
N LEU A 25 0.07 -24.44 2.69
CA LEU A 25 -0.19 -23.54 3.81
C LEU A 25 1.08 -23.27 4.61
N GLN A 26 1.93 -24.27 4.80
CA GLN A 26 3.11 -24.16 5.64
C GLN A 26 4.19 -23.23 5.05
N PRO A 27 4.56 -23.34 3.75
CA PRO A 27 5.47 -22.37 3.13
C PRO A 27 4.89 -20.96 3.12
N LEU A 28 3.58 -20.81 2.90
CA LEU A 28 2.91 -19.51 2.94
C LEU A 28 2.95 -18.90 4.35
N LEU A 29 2.67 -19.71 5.37
CA LEU A 29 2.73 -19.32 6.78
C LEU A 29 4.16 -18.89 7.16
N GLU A 30 5.17 -19.64 6.72
CA GLU A 30 6.58 -19.32 6.94
C GLU A 30 6.98 -18.00 6.26
N ILE A 31 6.55 -17.77 5.01
CA ILE A 31 6.75 -16.47 4.33
C ILE A 31 6.04 -15.35 5.10
N THR A 32 4.81 -15.57 5.59
CA THR A 32 4.10 -14.54 6.36
C THR A 32 4.80 -14.24 7.69
N TYR A 33 5.38 -15.24 8.36
CA TYR A 33 6.17 -15.03 9.57
C TYR A 33 7.46 -14.26 9.28
N GLN A 34 8.20 -14.63 8.23
CA GLN A 34 9.39 -13.89 7.81
C GLN A 34 9.06 -12.43 7.45
N LEU A 35 7.94 -12.21 6.77
CA LEU A 35 7.49 -10.85 6.44
C LEU A 35 7.13 -10.06 7.70
N THR A 36 6.46 -10.71 8.66
CA THR A 36 6.08 -10.09 9.95
C THR A 36 7.32 -9.73 10.76
N GLU A 37 8.31 -10.61 10.84
CA GLU A 37 9.59 -10.36 11.52
C GLU A 37 10.36 -9.19 10.88
N GLN A 38 10.36 -9.10 9.53
CA GLN A 38 10.95 -7.97 8.83
C GLN A 38 10.20 -6.65 9.10
N ILE A 39 8.86 -6.69 9.17
CA ILE A 39 8.05 -5.52 9.51
C ILE A 39 8.35 -5.05 10.93
N GLU A 40 8.39 -5.96 11.90
CA GLU A 40 8.74 -5.64 13.29
C GLU A 40 10.16 -5.07 13.40
N SER A 41 11.13 -5.70 12.73
CA SER A 41 12.51 -5.20 12.66
C SER A 41 12.56 -3.78 12.08
N ASN A 42 11.88 -3.52 10.96
CA ASN A 42 11.79 -2.19 10.37
C ASN A 42 11.12 -1.18 11.31
N GLN A 43 10.06 -1.58 12.03
CA GLN A 43 9.38 -0.73 13.00
C GLN A 43 10.34 -0.32 14.13
N THR A 44 11.15 -1.25 14.65
CA THR A 44 12.15 -0.91 15.68
C THR A 44 13.21 0.08 15.17
N VAL A 45 13.56 0.04 13.89
CA VAL A 45 14.50 1.01 13.27
C VAL A 45 13.83 2.38 13.16
N ILE A 46 12.57 2.43 12.75
CA ILE A 46 11.78 3.66 12.68
C ILE A 46 11.65 4.29 14.08
N ASP A 47 11.30 3.50 15.09
CA ASP A 47 11.16 3.99 16.47
C ASP A 47 12.49 4.56 17.00
N LYS A 48 13.62 3.90 16.68
CA LYS A 48 14.96 4.42 16.99
C LYS A 48 15.25 5.74 16.26
N LEU A 49 14.88 5.85 14.99
CA LEU A 49 15.06 7.09 14.22
C LEU A 49 14.20 8.23 14.77
N CYS A 50 12.94 7.96 15.12
CA CYS A 50 12.06 8.91 15.79
C CYS A 50 12.63 9.34 17.14
N TYR A 51 13.08 8.41 17.97
CA TYR A 51 13.75 8.72 19.24
C TYR A 51 14.99 9.61 19.04
N ILE A 52 15.81 9.34 18.01
CA ILE A 52 16.97 10.17 17.68
C ILE A 52 16.52 11.54 17.17
N ALA A 53 15.48 11.61 16.34
CA ALA A 53 14.95 12.86 15.83
C ALA A 53 14.44 13.74 16.97
N ASP A 54 13.65 13.18 17.88
CA ASP A 54 13.04 13.94 18.96
C ASP A 54 14.05 14.34 20.05
N ASN A 55 15.02 13.48 20.37
CA ASN A 55 15.94 13.74 21.48
C ASN A 55 17.31 14.31 21.09
N LYS A 56 17.80 14.03 19.86
CA LYS A 56 19.14 14.46 19.42
C LYS A 56 19.12 15.55 18.37
N ILE A 57 18.03 15.72 17.62
CA ILE A 57 17.88 16.90 16.78
C ILE A 57 17.42 18.04 17.69
N ARG A 58 18.37 18.64 18.41
CA ARG A 58 18.17 20.00 18.90
C ARG A 58 17.97 20.87 17.66
N TYR A 59 16.73 21.27 17.41
CA TYR A 59 16.48 22.40 16.54
C TYR A 59 17.33 23.57 17.05
N PRO A 60 18.00 24.33 16.17
CA PRO A 60 18.71 25.53 16.61
C PRO A 60 17.72 26.34 17.44
N GLU A 61 18.06 26.60 18.70
CA GLU A 61 17.25 27.43 19.58
C GLU A 61 17.05 28.76 18.87
N THR A 62 15.89 28.92 18.24
CA THR A 62 15.46 30.21 17.75
C THR A 62 15.19 31.00 19.00
N THR A 63 16.18 31.76 19.45
CA THR A 63 16.00 32.84 20.42
C THR A 63 15.09 33.86 19.74
N ILE A 64 13.79 33.60 19.82
CA ILE A 64 12.78 34.59 19.50
C ILE A 64 12.97 35.66 20.57
N ASN A 65 13.60 36.76 20.18
CA ASN A 65 13.96 37.84 21.08
C ASN A 65 12.67 38.60 21.42
N PHE A 66 11.95 38.13 22.43
CA PHE A 66 10.66 38.68 22.87
C PHE A 66 10.77 40.13 23.36
N GLU A 67 11.97 40.57 23.79
CA GLU A 67 12.27 41.96 24.16
C GLU A 67 12.06 42.94 22.99
N LYS A 68 12.25 42.49 21.73
CA LYS A 68 12.04 43.36 20.56
C LYS A 68 10.55 43.64 20.30
N PHE A 69 9.65 42.87 20.90
CA PHE A 69 8.20 42.97 20.68
C PHE A 69 7.43 43.50 21.90
N GLY A 70 8.11 43.88 22.99
CA GLY A 70 7.49 44.58 24.12
C GLY A 70 6.41 43.79 24.87
N LEU A 71 6.36 42.46 24.70
CA LEU A 71 5.41 41.59 25.39
C LEU A 71 6.07 41.03 26.66
N THR A 72 5.97 41.75 27.77
CA THR A 72 6.22 41.19 29.10
C THR A 72 5.03 40.32 29.50
N LEU A 73 5.16 39.00 29.32
CA LEU A 73 4.24 38.04 29.92
C LEU A 73 4.47 38.05 31.44
N ALA A 74 3.42 38.35 32.20
CA ALA A 74 3.40 38.13 33.64
C ALA A 74 3.41 36.61 33.89
N GLU A 75 4.52 36.12 34.42
CA GLU A 75 4.64 34.74 34.91
C GLU A 75 4.00 34.65 36.31
N ASP A 76 2.75 34.24 36.35
CA ASP A 76 2.12 33.67 37.55
C ASP A 76 1.79 32.20 37.24
N GLY A 77 2.14 31.30 38.17
CA GLY A 77 1.41 30.04 38.32
C GLY A 77 2.20 28.74 38.08
N GLU A 78 3.18 28.51 38.94
CA GLU A 78 3.49 27.22 39.57
C GLU A 78 2.40 26.13 39.43
N SER A 79 2.72 25.02 38.76
CA SER A 79 1.98 23.76 38.95
C SER A 79 2.88 22.55 38.74
N ASP A 80 3.30 22.02 39.89
CA ASP A 80 3.80 20.68 40.13
C ASP A 80 2.74 19.65 39.72
N SER A 81 3.08 18.71 38.82
CA SER A 81 2.30 17.48 38.68
C SER A 81 3.18 16.29 38.38
N LYS A 82 3.45 15.57 39.47
CA LYS A 82 4.03 14.24 39.60
C LYS A 82 2.94 13.20 39.27
N SER A 83 3.17 12.33 38.29
CA SER A 83 2.31 11.15 38.02
C SER A 83 3.20 9.89 37.90
N THR A 84 3.50 9.22 39.01
CA THR A 84 2.91 7.94 39.47
C THR A 84 2.80 6.82 38.43
N GLU A 85 3.69 5.84 38.60
CA GLU A 85 3.53 4.45 38.17
C GLU A 85 2.22 3.86 38.71
N SER A 86 1.49 3.13 37.86
CA SER A 86 0.54 2.12 38.32
C SER A 86 0.61 0.91 37.41
N GLY A 87 1.14 -0.19 37.96
CA GLY A 87 1.00 -1.52 37.40
C GLY A 87 -0.46 -2.01 37.50
N GLY A 88 -0.86 -2.80 36.51
CA GLY A 88 -2.10 -3.55 36.49
C GLY A 88 -1.86 -4.86 35.75
N LYS A 89 -1.74 -5.95 36.54
CA LYS A 89 -1.99 -7.32 36.12
C LYS A 89 -3.48 -7.43 35.77
N ASP A 90 -3.81 -8.15 34.71
CA ASP A 90 -5.02 -8.96 34.74
C ASP A 90 -4.85 -10.22 33.90
N ASP A 91 -5.22 -11.32 34.54
CA ASP A 91 -5.20 -12.70 34.10
C ASP A 91 -6.42 -13.04 33.23
N SER A 92 -6.39 -14.26 32.68
CA SER A 92 -7.53 -15.07 32.26
C SER A 92 -8.08 -14.88 30.84
N ILE A 93 -7.64 -15.74 29.91
CA ILE A 93 -8.55 -16.65 29.18
C ILE A 93 -7.83 -17.99 28.95
N HIS A 94 -8.13 -18.98 29.79
CA HIS A 94 -7.96 -20.39 29.49
C HIS A 94 -9.12 -20.87 28.59
N GLU A 95 -8.90 -21.99 27.90
CA GLU A 95 -9.94 -22.97 27.50
C GLU A 95 -10.51 -22.88 26.07
N LYS A 96 -9.71 -23.21 25.03
CA LYS A 96 -10.22 -23.70 23.71
C LYS A 96 -9.34 -24.70 22.93
N ASP A 97 -8.36 -25.37 23.53
CA ASP A 97 -7.41 -26.22 22.78
C ASP A 97 -7.61 -27.74 22.89
N HIS A 98 -8.78 -28.23 23.31
CA HIS A 98 -9.00 -29.68 23.47
C HIS A 98 -9.97 -30.38 22.49
N GLU A 99 -10.32 -29.75 21.37
CA GLU A 99 -11.20 -30.38 20.36
C GLU A 99 -10.53 -30.76 19.02
N ILE A 100 -9.25 -30.43 18.80
CA ILE A 100 -8.60 -30.67 17.50
C ILE A 100 -7.97 -32.07 17.37
N THR A 101 -7.71 -32.76 18.49
CA THR A 101 -7.03 -34.07 18.46
C THR A 101 -7.96 -35.27 18.22
N LYS A 102 -9.28 -35.07 18.15
CA LYS A 102 -10.26 -36.16 17.97
C LYS A 102 -10.68 -36.38 16.51
N LEU A 103 -10.29 -35.50 15.58
CA LEU A 103 -10.65 -35.60 14.16
C LEU A 103 -9.55 -36.17 13.25
N MET A 104 -8.35 -36.42 13.76
CA MET A 104 -7.21 -36.94 12.97
C MET A 104 -7.06 -38.47 12.99
N ALA A 105 -7.98 -39.21 13.61
CA ALA A 105 -7.86 -40.67 13.79
C ALA A 105 -8.92 -41.49 13.02
N SER A 106 -9.56 -40.95 11.97
CA SER A 106 -10.65 -41.66 11.26
C SER A 106 -10.63 -41.55 9.74
N ILE A 107 -9.50 -41.24 9.11
CA ILE A 107 -9.37 -41.28 7.64
C ILE A 107 -8.09 -42.01 7.29
N ASN A 108 -8.13 -43.33 7.44
CA ASN A 108 -7.13 -44.24 6.93
C ASN A 108 -7.83 -45.59 6.73
N GLU A 109 -8.41 -45.78 5.54
CA GLU A 109 -8.64 -47.07 4.86
C GLU A 109 -9.50 -46.80 3.60
N GLU A 110 -9.16 -47.49 2.50
CA GLU A 110 -9.82 -47.53 1.18
C GLU A 110 -9.46 -46.35 0.23
N ASP A 111 -8.98 -46.51 -1.01
CA ASP A 111 -8.84 -47.68 -1.88
C ASP A 111 -7.89 -47.36 -3.04
N GLU A 112 -7.06 -48.34 -3.42
CA GLU A 112 -6.36 -48.39 -4.71
C GLU A 112 -7.33 -48.91 -5.79
N LYS A 113 -7.41 -48.23 -6.96
CA LYS A 113 -7.40 -48.85 -8.32
C LYS A 113 -7.75 -47.87 -9.47
N GLU A 114 -7.05 -48.11 -10.58
CA GLU A 114 -7.42 -47.82 -11.99
C GLU A 114 -7.34 -46.36 -12.47
N ARG A 115 -7.05 -46.05 -13.74
CA ARG A 115 -6.23 -46.59 -14.85
C ARG A 115 -6.37 -45.52 -15.95
N ASP A 116 -5.39 -45.43 -16.82
CA ASP A 116 -5.29 -44.51 -17.96
C ASP A 116 -6.60 -44.31 -18.75
N GLN A 117 -7.01 -43.05 -18.93
CA GLN A 117 -7.90 -42.62 -20.01
C GLN A 117 -7.73 -41.12 -20.31
N ASP A 118 -7.32 -40.84 -21.55
CA ASP A 118 -7.30 -39.52 -22.17
C ASP A 118 -8.73 -38.95 -22.24
N GLU A 119 -9.02 -37.89 -21.50
CA GLU A 119 -10.29 -37.16 -21.60
C GLU A 119 -10.09 -35.76 -22.21
N ASP A 120 -10.78 -35.56 -23.32
CA ASP A 120 -11.12 -34.30 -23.97
C ASP A 120 -11.95 -33.44 -22.99
N VAL A 121 -11.26 -32.61 -22.20
CA VAL A 121 -11.85 -31.78 -21.15
C VAL A 121 -12.73 -30.68 -21.78
N THR A 122 -14.05 -30.85 -21.67
CA THR A 122 -15.03 -29.75 -21.77
C THR A 122 -14.76 -28.71 -20.68
N GLN A 123 -13.94 -27.71 -21.02
CA GLN A 123 -13.66 -26.53 -20.20
C GLN A 123 -14.87 -25.58 -20.25
N GLY A 124 -15.57 -25.41 -19.12
CA GLY A 124 -16.70 -24.47 -19.05
C GLY A 124 -16.95 -23.85 -17.69
N GLU A 125 -16.86 -24.60 -16.59
CA GLU A 125 -17.41 -24.13 -15.30
C GLU A 125 -16.44 -24.17 -14.10
N ASP A 126 -15.31 -24.89 -14.18
CA ASP A 126 -14.39 -25.09 -13.05
C ASP A 126 -13.04 -24.34 -13.18
N ASP A 127 -13.00 -23.14 -13.77
CA ASP A 127 -11.79 -22.31 -13.67
C ASP A 127 -11.83 -21.45 -12.38
N PRO A 128 -11.12 -21.85 -11.29
CA PRO A 128 -11.15 -21.12 -10.03
C PRO A 128 -10.61 -19.71 -10.17
N ILE A 129 -9.73 -19.47 -11.15
CA ILE A 129 -9.15 -18.15 -11.39
C ILE A 129 -10.22 -17.22 -11.96
N ARG A 130 -11.03 -17.71 -12.91
CA ARG A 130 -12.10 -16.91 -13.51
C ARG A 130 -13.19 -16.56 -12.49
N TYR A 131 -13.55 -17.51 -11.63
CA TYR A 131 -14.49 -17.23 -10.53
C TYR A 131 -14.02 -16.06 -9.66
N LEU A 132 -12.74 -16.07 -9.24
CA LEU A 132 -12.16 -14.98 -8.45
C LEU A 132 -12.10 -13.66 -9.21
N LEU A 133 -11.79 -13.70 -10.50
CA LEU A 133 -11.74 -12.50 -11.33
C LEU A 133 -13.13 -11.88 -11.54
N VAL A 134 -14.14 -12.70 -11.80
CA VAL A 134 -15.53 -12.28 -11.90
C VAL A 134 -16.01 -11.68 -10.57
N GLN A 135 -15.74 -12.35 -9.45
CA GLN A 135 -16.13 -11.87 -8.13
C GLN A 135 -15.47 -10.52 -7.77
N LYS A 136 -14.16 -10.38 -7.99
CA LYS A 136 -13.40 -9.19 -7.57
C LYS A 136 -13.54 -8.01 -8.53
N TYR A 137 -13.66 -8.28 -9.82
CA TYR A 137 -13.61 -7.26 -10.87
C TYR A 137 -14.90 -7.11 -11.67
N SER A 138 -15.90 -7.97 -11.44
CA SER A 138 -17.15 -8.00 -12.20
C SER A 138 -16.91 -8.00 -13.70
N LEU A 139 -16.00 -8.89 -14.16
CA LEU A 139 -15.56 -8.96 -15.56
C LEU A 139 -16.74 -9.07 -16.55
N ASP A 140 -17.82 -9.75 -16.15
CA ASP A 140 -19.01 -9.97 -16.98
C ASP A 140 -19.76 -8.69 -17.34
N LYS A 141 -19.55 -7.60 -16.59
CA LYS A 141 -20.20 -6.31 -16.84
C LYS A 141 -19.47 -5.45 -17.89
N ILE A 142 -18.35 -5.94 -18.41
CA ILE A 142 -17.46 -5.16 -19.27
C ILE A 142 -17.52 -5.71 -20.67
N GLU A 143 -18.26 -4.99 -21.50
CA GLU A 143 -18.32 -5.25 -22.93
C GLU A 143 -17.01 -4.79 -23.59
N LEU A 144 -16.41 -5.67 -24.39
CA LEU A 144 -15.27 -5.35 -25.24
C LEU A 144 -15.81 -4.79 -26.57
N ASP A 145 -15.39 -3.60 -26.94
CA ASP A 145 -15.89 -2.89 -28.13
C ASP A 145 -15.36 -3.51 -29.44
N SER A 146 -14.44 -4.47 -29.35
CA SER A 146 -13.89 -5.19 -30.50
C SER A 146 -13.43 -6.57 -30.04
N THR A 147 -14.01 -7.62 -30.59
CA THR A 147 -13.46 -8.98 -30.46
C THR A 147 -12.11 -8.98 -31.18
N PRO A 148 -11.00 -9.29 -30.50
CA PRO A 148 -9.69 -9.38 -31.13
C PRO A 148 -9.74 -10.43 -32.24
N ASP A 149 -8.98 -10.22 -33.31
CA ASP A 149 -8.79 -11.27 -34.31
C ASP A 149 -7.93 -12.39 -33.71
N LEU A 150 -8.58 -13.29 -32.97
CA LEU A 150 -7.98 -14.39 -32.19
C LEU A 150 -7.48 -15.55 -33.08
N GLY A 151 -7.38 -15.35 -34.39
CA GLY A 151 -7.11 -16.41 -35.38
C GLY A 151 -5.84 -17.24 -35.14
N VAL A 152 -4.89 -16.76 -34.34
CA VAL A 152 -3.66 -17.49 -33.96
C VAL A 152 -3.85 -18.35 -32.69
N PHE A 153 -4.81 -18.00 -31.83
CA PHE A 153 -5.07 -18.69 -30.54
C PHE A 153 -6.30 -19.60 -30.58
N ALA A 154 -7.00 -19.68 -31.71
CA ALA A 154 -8.21 -20.48 -31.88
C ALA A 154 -8.02 -21.99 -31.57
N SER A 155 -6.79 -22.49 -31.62
CA SER A 155 -6.48 -23.90 -31.33
C SER A 155 -6.60 -24.28 -29.85
N ASN A 156 -6.64 -23.31 -28.93
CA ASN A 156 -6.76 -23.58 -27.49
C ASN A 156 -7.76 -22.62 -26.83
N ALA A 157 -8.95 -23.15 -26.52
CA ALA A 157 -10.06 -22.40 -25.92
C ALA A 157 -9.66 -21.70 -24.60
N ARG A 158 -8.84 -22.35 -23.77
CA ARG A 158 -8.34 -21.77 -22.51
C ARG A 158 -7.50 -20.52 -22.74
N ILE A 159 -6.60 -20.58 -23.74
CA ILE A 159 -5.72 -19.45 -24.07
C ILE A 159 -6.56 -18.29 -24.62
N ALA A 160 -7.54 -18.58 -25.48
CA ALA A 160 -8.47 -17.57 -25.98
C ALA A 160 -9.22 -16.85 -24.85
N GLN A 161 -9.73 -17.60 -23.87
CA GLN A 161 -10.41 -17.07 -22.69
C GLN A 161 -9.49 -16.21 -21.81
N LEU A 162 -8.26 -16.68 -21.55
CA LEU A 162 -7.27 -15.91 -20.77
C LEU A 162 -6.87 -14.61 -21.47
N VAL A 163 -6.77 -14.62 -22.80
CA VAL A 163 -6.49 -13.40 -23.58
C VAL A 163 -7.66 -12.42 -23.44
N GLU A 164 -8.90 -12.90 -23.54
CA GLU A 164 -10.10 -12.07 -23.33
C GLU A 164 -10.13 -11.46 -21.93
N ASP A 165 -9.90 -12.26 -20.89
CA ASP A 165 -9.88 -11.80 -19.50
C ASP A 165 -8.77 -10.76 -19.26
N ASN A 166 -7.57 -10.97 -19.81
CA ASN A 166 -6.48 -10.00 -19.74
C ASN A 166 -6.83 -8.67 -20.42
N MET A 167 -7.57 -8.72 -21.53
CA MET A 167 -8.04 -7.51 -22.21
C MET A 167 -9.10 -6.78 -21.38
N LYS A 168 -10.07 -7.49 -20.79
CA LYS A 168 -11.04 -6.91 -19.85
C LYS A 168 -10.35 -6.27 -18.65
N LEU A 169 -9.38 -6.95 -18.03
CA LEU A 169 -8.60 -6.43 -16.92
C LEU A 169 -7.81 -5.17 -17.30
N THR A 170 -7.24 -5.13 -18.51
CA THR A 170 -6.55 -3.95 -19.02
C THR A 170 -7.50 -2.76 -19.19
N LYS A 171 -8.71 -3.00 -19.74
CA LYS A 171 -9.76 -1.98 -19.84
C LYS A 171 -10.17 -1.46 -18.46
N ILE A 172 -10.38 -2.34 -17.47
CA ILE A 172 -10.63 -1.94 -16.06
C ILE A 172 -9.52 -1.04 -15.53
N ARG A 173 -8.27 -1.45 -15.71
CA ARG A 173 -7.11 -0.70 -15.22
C ARG A 173 -7.09 0.71 -15.81
N GLN A 174 -7.36 0.85 -17.11
CA GLN A 174 -7.44 2.15 -17.78
C GLN A 174 -8.59 3.00 -17.23
N ILE A 175 -9.79 2.42 -17.09
CA ILE A 175 -10.96 3.12 -16.52
C ILE A 175 -10.67 3.59 -15.09
N LYS A 176 -10.10 2.73 -14.25
CA LYS A 176 -9.73 3.09 -12.86
C LYS A 176 -8.69 4.21 -12.85
N LYS A 177 -7.69 4.16 -13.73
CA LYS A 177 -6.68 5.22 -13.85
C LYS A 177 -7.34 6.56 -14.23
N TYR A 178 -8.25 6.54 -15.19
CA TYR A 178 -8.99 7.72 -15.61
C TYR A 178 -9.85 8.30 -14.48
N LYS A 179 -10.67 7.47 -13.82
CA LYS A 179 -11.49 7.89 -12.67
C LYS A 179 -10.65 8.45 -11.52
N ASN A 180 -9.51 7.82 -11.20
CA ASN A 180 -8.60 8.32 -10.17
C ASN A 180 -8.01 9.68 -10.55
N GLN A 181 -7.73 9.92 -11.84
CA GLN A 181 -7.27 11.22 -12.31
C GLN A 181 -8.37 12.29 -12.22
N GLU A 182 -9.62 11.95 -12.54
CA GLU A 182 -10.76 12.86 -12.36
C GLU A 182 -11.01 13.18 -10.89
N LEU A 183 -10.99 12.18 -10.01
CA LEU A 183 -11.15 12.38 -8.57
C LEU A 183 -10.04 13.28 -8.01
N LEU A 184 -8.80 13.10 -8.48
CA LEU A 184 -7.68 13.94 -8.08
C LEU A 184 -7.89 15.40 -8.49
N LYS A 185 -8.38 15.65 -9.72
CA LYS A 185 -8.73 17.01 -10.16
C LYS A 185 -9.82 17.62 -9.26
N LEU A 186 -10.86 16.87 -8.97
CA LEU A 186 -11.94 17.31 -8.10
C LEU A 186 -11.44 17.67 -6.69
N ILE A 187 -10.51 16.87 -6.13
CA ILE A 187 -9.88 17.17 -4.84
C ILE A 187 -9.13 18.51 -4.91
N TYR A 188 -8.35 18.75 -5.97
CA TYR A 188 -7.66 20.03 -6.14
C TYR A 188 -8.62 21.20 -6.30
N ASP A 189 -9.73 21.02 -7.02
CA ASP A 189 -10.76 22.05 -7.17
C ASP A 189 -11.42 22.37 -5.81
N TYR A 190 -11.70 21.36 -4.99
CA TYR A 190 -12.19 21.56 -3.62
C TYR A 190 -11.18 22.23 -2.69
N GLU A 191 -9.93 21.79 -2.73
CA GLU A 191 -8.85 22.41 -1.96
C GLU A 191 -8.72 23.89 -2.33
N ARG A 192 -8.73 24.17 -3.62
CA ARG A 192 -8.69 25.53 -4.15
C ARG A 192 -9.88 26.35 -3.68
N PHE A 193 -11.10 25.83 -3.80
CA PHE A 193 -12.31 26.50 -3.32
C PHE A 193 -12.27 26.82 -1.82
N ILE A 194 -11.81 25.88 -1.00
CA ILE A 194 -11.68 26.08 0.46
C ILE A 194 -10.66 27.19 0.76
N VAL A 195 -9.51 27.16 0.09
CA VAL A 195 -8.40 28.08 0.35
C VAL A 195 -8.62 29.47 -0.23
N GLU A 196 -9.18 29.57 -1.44
CA GLU A 196 -9.37 30.84 -2.16
C GLU A 196 -10.70 31.53 -1.78
N ASP A 197 -11.77 30.78 -1.49
CA ASP A 197 -13.10 31.37 -1.29
C ASP A 197 -13.60 31.27 0.16
N ILE A 198 -13.63 30.06 0.73
CA ILE A 198 -14.23 29.83 2.07
C ILE A 198 -13.40 30.50 3.17
N LEU A 199 -12.10 30.20 3.22
CA LEU A 199 -11.23 30.70 4.29
C LEU A 199 -11.15 32.24 4.29
N PRO A 200 -10.98 32.94 3.15
CA PRO A 200 -10.99 34.40 3.14
C PRO A 200 -12.35 34.99 3.53
N SER A 201 -13.45 34.36 3.13
CA SER A 201 -14.79 34.80 3.52
C SER A 201 -14.98 34.71 5.04
N LEU A 202 -14.65 33.57 5.64
CA LEU A 202 -14.68 33.38 7.10
C LEU A 202 -13.78 34.36 7.83
N ARG A 203 -12.57 34.63 7.32
CA ARG A 203 -11.67 35.65 7.88
C ARG A 203 -12.32 37.03 7.88
N SER A 204 -12.91 37.43 6.75
CA SER A 204 -13.57 38.73 6.63
C SER A 204 -14.77 38.86 7.57
N GLU A 205 -15.51 37.77 7.78
CA GLU A 205 -16.65 37.73 8.69
C GLU A 205 -16.22 37.80 10.15
N LEU A 206 -15.15 37.09 10.52
CA LEU A 206 -14.60 37.13 11.87
C LEU A 206 -14.07 38.54 12.21
N ILE A 207 -13.38 39.19 11.27
CA ILE A 207 -12.94 40.59 11.41
C ILE A 207 -14.14 41.55 11.54
N LYS A 208 -15.19 41.33 10.75
CA LYS A 208 -16.42 42.14 10.85
C LYS A 208 -17.08 41.95 12.21
N LEU A 209 -17.24 40.71 12.67
CA LEU A 209 -17.80 40.39 13.98
C LEU A 209 -17.02 41.09 15.09
N THR A 210 -15.70 40.95 15.13
CA THR A 210 -14.84 41.65 16.10
C THR A 210 -14.98 43.17 16.01
N SER A 211 -15.18 43.72 14.80
CA SER A 211 -15.38 45.16 14.61
C SER A 211 -16.78 45.65 15.00
N THR A 212 -17.82 44.82 14.87
CA THR A 212 -19.23 45.16 15.15
C THR A 212 -19.65 44.96 16.60
N THR A 213 -19.03 44.03 17.33
CA THR A 213 -19.14 44.00 18.80
C THR A 213 -18.37 45.18 19.37
N THR A 214 -19.05 46.32 19.47
CA THR A 214 -18.61 47.53 20.16
C THR A 214 -18.10 47.22 21.56
N CYS A 215 -16.80 47.43 21.81
CA CYS A 215 -16.27 47.64 23.14
C CYS A 215 -15.24 48.77 23.09
N THR A 216 -15.54 49.83 23.83
CA THR A 216 -14.87 51.12 23.87
C THR A 216 -13.55 51.13 24.67
N SER A 217 -12.91 49.98 24.87
CA SER A 217 -11.68 49.82 25.64
C SER A 217 -10.47 49.63 24.74
N ALA A 218 -9.34 50.21 25.13
CA ALA A 218 -8.06 50.08 24.42
C ALA A 218 -7.57 48.62 24.30
N ASP A 219 -8.09 47.71 25.14
CA ASP A 219 -7.72 46.29 25.17
C ASP A 219 -8.20 45.50 23.94
N ASP A 220 -9.31 45.85 23.31
CA ASP A 220 -9.85 45.06 22.17
C ASP A 220 -9.10 45.28 20.85
N LYS A 221 -8.42 46.42 20.71
CA LYS A 221 -7.49 46.65 19.58
C LYS A 221 -6.36 45.62 19.57
N SER A 222 -5.88 45.24 20.76
CA SER A 222 -4.84 44.21 20.91
C SER A 222 -5.32 42.83 20.44
N LEU A 223 -6.61 42.53 20.58
CA LEU A 223 -7.17 41.24 20.19
C LEU A 223 -7.29 41.13 18.67
N GLN A 224 -7.69 42.21 17.99
CA GLN A 224 -7.74 42.27 16.53
C GLN A 224 -6.33 42.17 15.92
N ASP A 225 -5.37 42.92 16.46
CA ASP A 225 -3.96 42.86 16.05
C ASP A 225 -3.37 41.45 16.29
N TYR A 226 -3.75 40.79 17.39
CA TYR A 226 -3.33 39.41 17.69
C TYR A 226 -3.90 38.40 16.69
N VAL A 227 -5.18 38.54 16.31
CA VAL A 227 -5.82 37.68 15.32
C VAL A 227 -5.15 37.84 13.96
N GLU A 228 -4.90 39.07 13.51
CA GLU A 228 -4.18 39.34 12.26
C GLU A 228 -2.75 38.77 12.30
N LEU A 229 -2.02 39.01 13.39
CA LEU A 229 -0.67 38.47 13.57
C LEU A 229 -0.65 36.94 13.53
N LYS A 230 -1.61 36.28 14.19
CA LYS A 230 -1.72 34.82 14.21
C LYS A 230 -1.98 34.27 12.81
N PHE A 231 -2.85 34.92 12.03
CA PHE A 231 -3.11 34.53 10.64
C PHE A 231 -1.91 34.80 9.73
N GLU A 232 -1.18 35.90 9.92
CA GLU A 232 0.05 36.18 9.18
C GLU A 232 1.12 35.12 9.46
N LEU A 233 1.31 34.76 10.73
CA LEU A 233 2.25 33.71 11.15
C LEU A 233 1.87 32.36 10.54
N LEU A 234 0.57 32.01 10.58
CA LEU A 234 0.06 30.79 9.97
C LEU A 234 0.30 30.78 8.45
N GLY A 235 0.11 31.93 7.78
CA GLY A 235 0.41 32.10 6.36
C GLY A 235 1.89 31.85 6.05
N LYS A 236 2.80 32.43 6.84
CA LYS A 236 4.26 32.19 6.71
C LYS A 236 4.63 30.72 6.94
N MET A 237 4.01 30.07 7.92
CA MET A 237 4.21 28.63 8.19
C MET A 237 3.74 27.78 7.01
N TYR A 238 2.56 28.06 6.45
CA TYR A 238 2.03 27.35 5.29
C TYR A 238 2.89 27.57 4.03
N GLN A 239 3.38 28.79 3.82
CA GLN A 239 4.33 29.09 2.75
C GLN A 239 5.63 28.30 2.90
N ARG A 240 6.15 28.17 4.13
CA ARG A 240 7.33 27.35 4.39
C ARG A 240 7.05 25.86 4.17
N TYR A 241 5.89 25.36 4.59
CA TYR A 241 5.45 24.00 4.33
C TYR A 241 5.37 23.70 2.82
N THR A 242 4.71 24.55 2.04
CA THR A 242 4.61 24.37 0.57
C THR A 242 5.98 24.41 -0.12
N MET A 243 6.91 25.24 0.35
CA MET A 243 8.29 25.21 -0.14
C MET A 243 9.01 23.91 0.22
N ASN A 244 8.85 23.39 1.44
CA ASN A 244 9.43 22.11 1.84
C ASN A 244 8.90 20.95 0.99
N VAL A 245 7.58 20.92 0.71
CA VAL A 245 6.97 19.92 -0.18
C VAL A 245 7.55 20.02 -1.60
N LYS A 246 7.75 21.24 -2.13
CA LYS A 246 8.41 21.43 -3.44
C LYS A 246 9.85 20.92 -3.44
N TYR A 247 10.61 21.16 -2.38
CA TYR A 247 11.97 20.63 -2.26
C TYR A 247 11.99 19.10 -2.15
N LEU A 248 11.06 18.50 -1.42
CA LEU A 248 10.92 17.05 -1.30
C LEU A 248 10.57 16.42 -2.66
N SER A 249 9.67 17.06 -3.43
CA SER A 249 9.36 16.62 -4.80
C SER A 249 10.58 16.67 -5.73
N LYS A 250 11.40 17.73 -5.63
CA LYS A 250 12.68 17.81 -6.37
C LYS A 250 13.65 16.70 -5.93
N LEU A 251 13.78 16.44 -4.63
CA LEU A 251 14.62 15.36 -4.12
C LEU A 251 14.18 14.00 -4.65
N LEU A 252 12.88 13.74 -4.69
CA LEU A 252 12.30 12.52 -5.28
C LEU A 252 12.61 12.41 -6.78
N SER A 253 12.55 13.52 -7.51
CA SER A 253 12.93 13.52 -8.93
C SER A 253 14.41 13.17 -9.14
N TYR A 254 15.30 13.64 -8.26
CA TYR A 254 16.72 13.29 -8.29
C TYR A 254 16.97 11.83 -7.90
N SER A 255 16.25 11.30 -6.90
CA SER A 255 16.38 9.88 -6.53
C SER A 255 15.93 8.97 -7.67
N HIS A 256 14.82 9.31 -8.36
CA HIS A 256 14.39 8.57 -9.56
C HIS A 256 15.40 8.67 -10.70
N ALA A 257 16.00 9.84 -10.94
CA ALA A 257 17.05 9.98 -11.94
C ALA A 257 18.28 9.13 -11.61
N LEU A 258 18.65 9.06 -10.33
CA LEU A 258 19.77 8.24 -9.85
C LEU A 258 19.49 6.75 -9.95
N LEU A 259 18.27 6.31 -9.60
CA LEU A 259 17.84 4.92 -9.78
C LEU A 259 17.86 4.50 -11.25
N ARG A 260 17.36 5.37 -12.14
CA ARG A 260 17.42 5.13 -13.59
C ARG A 260 18.86 4.99 -14.08
N TYR A 261 19.74 5.88 -13.63
CA TYR A 261 21.16 5.80 -13.96
C TYR A 261 21.85 4.53 -13.43
N SER A 262 21.46 4.02 -12.25
CA SER A 262 21.96 2.74 -11.73
C SER A 262 21.51 1.58 -12.61
N SER A 263 20.23 1.54 -12.97
CA SER A 263 19.68 0.51 -13.85
C SER A 263 20.37 0.48 -15.22
N ASP A 264 20.62 1.65 -15.82
CA ASP A 264 21.32 1.75 -17.12
C ASP A 264 22.77 1.21 -17.03
N LYS A 265 23.41 1.32 -15.86
CA LYS A 265 24.75 0.79 -15.61
C LYS A 265 24.77 -0.70 -15.29
N GLU A 266 23.77 -1.20 -14.60
CA GLU A 266 23.62 -2.64 -14.33
C GLU A 266 23.48 -3.42 -15.65
N ASP A 267 22.75 -2.88 -16.64
CA ASP A 267 22.69 -3.44 -17.99
C ASP A 267 24.07 -3.47 -18.68
N LEU A 268 24.90 -2.45 -18.45
CA LEU A 268 26.24 -2.37 -19.01
C LEU A 268 27.21 -3.35 -18.31
N LEU A 269 27.09 -3.49 -16.99
CA LEU A 269 27.81 -4.50 -16.21
C LEU A 269 27.41 -5.92 -16.62
N TYR A 270 26.12 -6.16 -16.86
CA TYR A 270 25.62 -7.44 -17.35
C TYR A 270 26.19 -7.78 -18.73
N LYS A 271 26.20 -6.80 -19.66
CA LYS A 271 26.84 -6.96 -20.99
C LYS A 271 28.33 -7.27 -20.88
N LEU A 272 29.04 -6.59 -19.99
CA LEU A 272 30.48 -6.82 -19.79
C LEU A 272 30.75 -8.21 -19.18
N SER A 273 29.95 -8.63 -18.22
CA SER A 273 30.01 -9.98 -17.64
C SER A 273 29.83 -11.05 -18.73
N HIS A 274 28.85 -10.88 -19.61
CA HIS A 274 28.57 -11.82 -20.68
C HIS A 274 29.71 -11.88 -21.73
N GLN A 275 30.41 -10.75 -21.95
CA GLN A 275 31.61 -10.70 -22.80
C GLN A 275 32.79 -11.45 -22.18
N PHE A 276 32.99 -11.33 -20.86
CA PHE A 276 34.02 -12.08 -20.16
C PHE A 276 33.77 -13.59 -20.20
N GLU A 277 32.51 -14.02 -20.03
CA GLU A 277 32.13 -15.43 -20.13
C GLU A 277 32.39 -16.00 -21.53
N ALA A 278 32.08 -15.24 -22.59
CA ALA A 278 32.40 -15.61 -23.96
C ALA A 278 33.92 -15.76 -24.22
N LEU A 279 34.74 -14.86 -23.65
CA LEU A 279 36.20 -14.93 -23.74
C LEU A 279 36.76 -16.15 -23.00
N GLU A 280 36.23 -16.46 -21.81
CA GLU A 280 36.63 -17.65 -21.05
C GLU A 280 36.30 -18.95 -21.82
N PHE A 281 35.13 -18.99 -22.46
CA PHE A 281 34.74 -20.12 -23.31
C PHE A 281 35.70 -20.27 -24.51
N LEU A 282 36.08 -19.17 -25.15
CA LEU A 282 37.03 -19.17 -26.26
C LEU A 282 38.43 -19.65 -25.80
N GLN A 283 38.89 -19.19 -24.63
CA GLN A 283 40.15 -19.63 -24.02
C GLN A 283 40.13 -21.15 -23.70
N LYS A 284 39.03 -21.66 -23.15
CA LYS A 284 38.85 -23.10 -22.91
C LYS A 284 38.90 -23.92 -24.20
N ASN A 285 38.33 -23.40 -25.29
CA ASN A 285 38.38 -24.09 -26.58
C ASN A 285 39.78 -24.07 -27.21
N MET A 286 40.47 -22.94 -27.15
CA MET A 286 41.86 -22.82 -27.63
C MET A 286 42.81 -23.75 -26.87
N SER A 287 42.67 -23.84 -25.54
CA SER A 287 43.50 -24.73 -24.72
C SER A 287 43.21 -26.22 -24.95
N LYS A 288 42.00 -26.59 -25.36
CA LYS A 288 41.68 -27.96 -25.81
C LYS A 288 42.30 -28.29 -27.17
N LEU A 289 42.38 -27.31 -28.08
CA LEU A 289 42.92 -27.48 -29.43
C LEU A 289 44.44 -27.60 -29.47
N LEU A 290 45.12 -27.11 -28.43
CA LEU A 290 46.58 -27.17 -28.27
C LEU A 290 47.08 -28.45 -27.59
N LYS A 291 46.19 -29.36 -27.19
CA LYS A 291 46.51 -30.69 -26.65
C LYS A 291 46.27 -31.76 -27.69
#